data_AF-A0A645G0V4-F1
#
_entry.id   AF-A0A645G0V4-F1
#
_cell.length_a   1.000
_cell.length_b   1.000
_cell.length_c   1.000
_cell.angle_alpha   90.00
_cell.angle_beta   90.00
_cell.angle_gamma   90.00
#
_symmetry.space_group_name_H-M   'P 1'
#
loop_
_entity.id
_entity.type
_entity.pdbx_description
1 polymer ?
#
loop_
_entity_poly.entity_id
_entity_poly.type
_entity_poly.pdbx_seq_one_letter_code
_entity_poly.pdbx_strand_id
1 'polypeptide(L)'
;MILKTEEKKDAITNPVDSLQNKWKGSWLTNIGTMQLNQEGNFINGTIIQNGKEYAIEGSISNGVFRGSILLPSESSIFGDITSFEMNMSSDGRSINFKSFGMNTKLKGLNGTKAIKQ
;
A
#
# COMPACT_ATOMS: atom_id res chain seq x y z
N MET A 1 43.80 -1.43 -21.62
CA MET A 1 42.60 -0.65 -21.24
C MET A 1 41.51 -1.66 -20.93
N ILE A 2 41.18 -1.88 -19.66
CA ILE A 2 40.14 -2.84 -19.27
C ILE A 2 38.83 -2.07 -19.23
N LEU A 3 37.90 -2.40 -20.14
CA LEU A 3 36.55 -1.86 -20.15
C LEU A 3 35.79 -2.49 -18.97
N LYS A 4 35.37 -1.66 -18.02
CA LYS A 4 34.49 -2.03 -16.91
C LYS A 4 33.10 -2.36 -17.47
N THR A 5 32.62 -3.56 -17.19
CA THR A 5 31.21 -3.90 -17.36
C THR A 5 30.43 -3.25 -16.22
N GLU A 6 29.55 -2.31 -16.53
CA GLU A 6 28.53 -1.84 -15.59
C GLU A 6 27.46 -2.93 -15.46
N GLU A 7 27.43 -3.58 -14.30
CA GLU A 7 26.33 -4.47 -13.91
C GLU A 7 25.07 -3.62 -13.67
N LYS A 8 24.21 -3.57 -14.69
CA LYS A 8 22.82 -3.18 -14.50
C LYS A 8 22.15 -4.30 -13.70
N LYS A 9 21.89 -4.06 -12.41
CA LYS A 9 21.03 -4.93 -11.58
C LYS A 9 19.61 -4.88 -12.12
N ASP A 10 19.35 -5.58 -13.21
CA ASP A 10 17.99 -5.92 -13.60
C ASP A 10 17.48 -6.88 -12.51
N ALA A 11 16.45 -6.44 -11.79
CA ALA A 11 15.77 -7.25 -10.79
C ALA A 11 15.14 -8.46 -11.47
N ILE A 12 15.85 -9.59 -11.48
CA ILE A 12 15.32 -10.88 -11.90
C ILE A 12 14.34 -11.31 -10.79
N THR A 13 13.09 -10.89 -10.88
CA THR A 13 12.01 -11.49 -10.09
C THR A 13 11.85 -12.93 -10.56
N ASN A 14 12.21 -13.89 -9.69
CA ASN A 14 11.99 -15.30 -9.95
C ASN A 14 10.48 -15.56 -10.08
N PRO A 15 10.01 -16.31 -11.09
CA PRO A 15 8.59 -16.65 -11.27
C PRO A 15 7.95 -17.36 -10.05
N VAL A 16 8.79 -17.94 -9.19
CA VAL A 16 8.38 -18.61 -7.95
C VAL A 16 8.02 -17.61 -6.83
N ASP A 17 8.67 -16.44 -6.75
CA ASP A 17 8.34 -15.39 -5.78
C ASP A 17 6.97 -14.74 -6.06
N SER A 18 6.56 -14.70 -7.33
CA SER A 18 5.24 -14.21 -7.74
C SER A 18 4.08 -15.17 -7.41
N LEU A 19 4.37 -16.45 -7.13
CA LEU A 19 3.35 -17.44 -6.76
C LEU A 19 3.10 -17.53 -5.25
N GLN A 20 4.05 -17.09 -4.41
CA GLN A 20 3.91 -17.10 -2.95
C GLN A 20 3.26 -15.83 -2.38
N ASN A 21 3.36 -14.71 -3.08
CA ASN A 21 2.89 -13.41 -2.61
C ASN A 21 1.53 -13.04 -3.22
N LYS A 22 0.54 -13.93 -3.06
CA LYS A 22 -0.84 -13.68 -3.46
C LYS A 22 -1.78 -13.86 -2.28
N TRP A 23 -2.39 -12.77 -1.85
CA TRP A 23 -3.42 -12.80 -0.82
C TRP A 23 -4.44 -11.68 -1.05
N LYS A 24 -5.63 -11.85 -0.48
CA LYS A 24 -6.58 -10.77 -0.24
C LYS A 24 -6.86 -10.65 1.25
N GLY A 25 -7.17 -9.46 1.74
CA GLY A 25 -7.56 -9.26 3.13
C GLY A 25 -8.47 -8.08 3.33
N SER A 26 -9.11 -8.07 4.50
CA SER A 26 -9.92 -6.98 5.00
C SER A 26 -9.44 -6.63 6.40
N TRP A 27 -9.26 -5.34 6.69
CA TRP A 27 -8.79 -4.83 7.96
C TRP A 27 -9.76 -3.75 8.43
N LEU A 28 -10.25 -3.91 9.66
CA LEU A 28 -10.93 -2.81 10.33
C LEU A 28 -9.87 -1.81 10.80
N THR A 29 -10.01 -0.57 10.37
CA THR A 29 -9.15 0.55 10.76
C THR A 29 -9.96 1.60 11.52
N ASN A 30 -9.28 2.58 12.10
CA ASN A 30 -9.94 3.67 12.82
C ASN A 30 -10.80 4.58 11.93
N ILE A 31 -10.63 4.51 10.61
CA ILE A 31 -11.34 5.39 9.66
C ILE A 31 -12.27 4.63 8.70
N GLY A 32 -12.37 3.31 8.86
CA GLY A 32 -13.18 2.46 7.99
C GLY A 32 -12.56 1.11 7.70
N THR A 33 -13.14 0.39 6.74
CA THR A 33 -12.66 -0.93 6.34
C THR A 33 -11.71 -0.79 5.17
N MET A 34 -10.49 -1.31 5.32
CA MET A 34 -9.50 -1.39 4.25
C MET A 34 -9.53 -2.80 3.65
N GLN A 35 -9.65 -2.89 2.34
CA GLN A 35 -9.62 -4.15 1.59
C GLN A 35 -8.47 -4.09 0.61
N LEU A 36 -7.56 -5.05 0.65
CA LEU A 36 -6.38 -5.08 -0.21
C LEU A 36 -6.19 -6.47 -0.83
N ASN A 37 -5.61 -6.49 -2.02
CA ASN A 37 -5.19 -7.67 -2.76
C ASN A 37 -3.73 -7.47 -3.19
N GLN A 38 -2.90 -8.49 -2.98
CA GLN A 38 -1.51 -8.52 -3.42
C GLN A 38 -1.36 -9.50 -4.59
N GLU A 39 -0.66 -9.05 -5.63
CA GLU A 39 -0.26 -9.85 -6.77
C GLU A 39 1.22 -9.59 -7.04
N GLY A 40 2.07 -10.52 -6.59
CA GLY A 40 3.53 -10.32 -6.62
C GLY A 40 3.92 -9.15 -5.73
N ASN A 41 4.58 -8.12 -6.28
CA ASN A 41 4.96 -6.94 -5.53
C ASN A 41 3.94 -5.80 -5.62
N PHE A 42 2.86 -5.97 -6.39
CA PHE A 42 1.83 -4.96 -6.55
C PHE A 42 0.69 -5.21 -5.55
N ILE A 43 0.19 -4.14 -4.93
CA ILE A 43 -0.99 -4.18 -4.05
C ILE A 43 -2.00 -3.16 -4.55
N ASN A 44 -3.26 -3.59 -4.68
CA ASN A 44 -4.39 -2.71 -4.95
C ASN A 44 -5.54 -2.96 -3.97
N GLY A 45 -6.52 -2.08 -3.97
CA GLY A 45 -7.73 -2.26 -3.18
C GLY A 45 -8.44 -0.95 -2.88
N THR A 46 -9.17 -0.92 -1.77
CA THR A 46 -9.97 0.23 -1.36
C THR A 46 -9.92 0.47 0.14
N ILE A 47 -10.20 1.69 0.55
CA ILE A 47 -10.62 2.01 1.92
C ILE A 47 -12.03 2.60 1.88
N ILE A 48 -12.93 1.99 2.66
CA ILE A 48 -14.34 2.34 2.74
C ILE A 48 -14.54 3.19 3.99
N GLN A 49 -14.75 4.49 3.81
CA GLN A 49 -14.98 5.46 4.88
C GLN A 49 -16.34 6.13 4.69
N ASN A 50 -17.21 6.05 5.69
CA ASN A 50 -18.56 6.64 5.66
C ASN A 50 -19.37 6.25 4.41
N GLY A 51 -19.27 4.99 3.98
CA GLY A 51 -19.96 4.47 2.80
C GLY A 51 -19.36 4.91 1.45
N LYS A 52 -18.22 5.62 1.44
CA LYS A 52 -17.48 5.98 0.24
C LYS A 52 -16.24 5.13 0.10
N GLU A 53 -15.98 4.65 -1.11
CA GLU A 53 -14.78 3.88 -1.44
C GLU A 53 -13.72 4.77 -2.06
N TYR A 54 -12.48 4.59 -1.62
CA TYR A 54 -11.31 5.29 -2.16
C TYR A 54 -10.27 4.25 -2.59
N ALA A 55 -9.85 4.33 -3.84
CA ALA A 55 -8.93 3.38 -4.43
C ALA A 55 -7.51 3.55 -3.87
N ILE A 56 -6.88 2.42 -3.56
CA ILE A 56 -5.51 2.30 -3.11
C ILE A 56 -4.74 1.48 -4.14
N GLU A 57 -3.55 1.94 -4.47
CA GLU A 57 -2.60 1.21 -5.32
C GLU A 57 -1.18 1.46 -4.84
N GLY A 58 -0.27 0.53 -5.14
CA GLY A 58 1.14 0.71 -4.84
C GLY A 58 1.97 -0.56 -4.94
N SER A 59 3.15 -0.52 -4.34
CA SER A 59 4.06 -1.66 -4.33
C SER A 59 4.60 -1.97 -2.93
N ILE A 60 4.85 -3.25 -2.67
CA ILE A 60 5.46 -3.72 -1.44
C ILE A 60 6.87 -4.25 -1.72
N SER A 61 7.80 -3.86 -0.87
CA SER A 61 9.18 -4.35 -0.89
C SER A 61 9.71 -4.42 0.53
N ASN A 62 10.31 -5.55 0.90
CA ASN A 62 10.88 -5.78 2.24
C ASN A 62 9.88 -5.49 3.39
N GLY A 63 8.61 -5.87 3.20
CA GLY A 63 7.55 -5.66 4.19
C GLY A 63 7.08 -4.20 4.32
N VAL A 64 7.57 -3.28 3.48
CA VAL A 64 7.12 -1.90 3.43
C VAL A 64 6.27 -1.69 2.18
N PHE A 65 4.99 -1.42 2.39
CA PHE A 65 4.08 -1.02 1.34
C PHE A 65 4.10 0.49 1.16
N ARG A 66 4.39 0.92 -0.07
CA ARG A 66 4.33 2.29 -0.55
C ARG A 66 3.14 2.42 -1.46
N GLY A 67 2.14 3.17 -1.01
CA GLY A 67 0.89 3.31 -1.72
C GLY A 67 0.51 4.76 -1.98
N SER A 68 -0.49 4.92 -2.83
CA SER A 68 -1.19 6.17 -3.08
C SER A 68 -2.69 5.94 -3.01
N ILE A 69 -3.39 7.00 -2.60
CA ILE A 69 -4.85 7.04 -2.56
C ILE A 69 -5.32 8.36 -3.16
N LEU A 70 -6.30 8.29 -4.05
CA LEU A 70 -6.96 9.46 -4.61
C LEU A 70 -8.16 9.83 -3.72
N LEU A 71 -8.13 11.02 -3.13
CA LEU A 71 -9.18 11.52 -2.24
C LEU A 71 -9.79 12.81 -2.79
N PRO A 72 -11.12 12.99 -2.69
CA PRO A 72 -11.72 14.29 -2.97
C PRO A 72 -11.14 15.36 -2.05
N SER A 73 -10.75 16.49 -2.62
CA SER A 73 -10.23 17.66 -1.91
C SER A 73 -11.08 18.88 -2.20
N GLU A 74 -11.03 19.88 -1.30
CA GLU A 74 -11.75 21.15 -1.50
C GLU A 74 -11.05 22.06 -2.51
N SER A 75 -9.75 21.83 -2.74
CA SER A 75 -8.92 22.61 -3.65
C SER A 75 -8.85 22.08 -5.08
N SER A 76 -9.31 20.85 -5.34
CA SER A 76 -9.23 20.19 -6.65
C SER A 76 -10.52 19.45 -7.00
N ILE A 77 -11.07 19.74 -8.18
CA ILE A 77 -12.21 19.00 -8.75
C ILE A 77 -11.86 17.55 -9.11
N PHE A 78 -10.56 17.24 -9.26
CA PHE A 78 -10.06 15.89 -9.54
C PHE A 78 -9.66 15.14 -8.27
N GLY A 79 -9.70 15.80 -7.11
CA GLY A 79 -9.13 15.30 -5.86
C GLY A 79 -7.61 15.45 -5.78
N ASP A 80 -7.05 14.99 -4.67
CA ASP A 80 -5.63 14.99 -4.38
C ASP A 80 -5.13 13.55 -4.20
N ILE A 81 -3.97 13.25 -4.80
CA ILE A 81 -3.26 11.99 -4.57
C ILE A 81 -2.43 12.15 -3.30
N THR A 82 -2.69 11.30 -2.31
CA THR A 82 -1.89 11.22 -1.08
C THR A 82 -1.06 9.94 -1.11
N SER A 83 0.27 10.09 -1.07
CA SER A 83 1.19 8.95 -0.89
C SER A 83 1.33 8.60 0.59
N PHE A 84 1.54 7.33 0.89
CA PHE A 84 1.71 6.83 2.24
C PHE A 84 2.64 5.63 2.32
N GLU A 85 3.13 5.35 3.53
CA GLU A 85 3.89 4.14 3.84
C GLU A 85 3.28 3.39 5.02
N MET A 86 3.21 2.07 4.90
CA MET A 86 2.86 1.17 6.00
C MET A 86 3.74 -0.07 6.00
N ASN A 87 4.02 -0.56 7.20
CA ASN A 87 4.65 -1.86 7.35
C ASN A 87 3.57 -2.93 7.32
N MET A 88 3.78 -4.00 6.56
CA MET A 88 2.87 -5.13 6.46
C MET A 88 3.62 -6.41 6.81
N SER A 89 2.98 -7.30 7.58
CA SER A 89 3.55 -8.62 7.83
C SER A 89 3.60 -9.43 6.53
N SER A 90 4.59 -10.32 6.39
CA SER A 90 4.77 -11.15 5.19
C SER A 90 3.55 -12.01 4.85
N ASP A 91 2.75 -12.35 5.85
CA ASP A 91 1.50 -13.11 5.71
C ASP A 91 0.24 -12.24 5.50
N GLY A 92 0.39 -10.91 5.44
CA GLY A 92 -0.72 -9.97 5.33
C GLY A 92 -1.68 -10.02 6.52
N ARG A 93 -1.32 -10.56 7.68
CA ARG A 93 -2.22 -10.59 8.85
C ARG A 93 -2.27 -9.28 9.62
N SER A 94 -1.23 -8.45 9.52
CA SER A 94 -1.17 -7.18 10.24
C SER A 94 -0.57 -6.05 9.40
N ILE A 95 -1.09 -4.85 9.65
CA ILE A 95 -0.63 -3.60 9.05
C ILE A 95 -0.29 -2.64 10.18
N ASN A 96 0.87 -2.00 10.11
CA ASN A 96 1.23 -0.87 10.97
C ASN A 96 1.37 0.37 10.10
N PHE A 97 0.49 1.34 10.31
CA PHE A 97 0.39 2.57 9.54
C PHE A 97 1.40 3.58 10.11
N LYS A 98 2.47 3.87 9.37
CA LYS A 98 3.53 4.79 9.84
C LYS A 98 3.18 6.24 9.56
N SER A 99 2.99 6.56 8.28
CA SER A 99 2.76 7.92 7.81
C SER A 99 1.81 7.92 6.63
N PHE A 100 0.66 8.55 6.82
CA PHE A 100 -0.41 8.77 5.85
C PHE A 100 -0.59 10.27 5.60
N GLY A 101 0.48 10.91 5.11
CA GLY A 101 0.48 12.32 4.70
C GLY A 101 -0.14 13.30 5.71
N MET A 102 -0.51 14.48 5.21
CA MET A 102 -1.23 15.50 5.99
C MET A 102 -2.74 15.51 5.69
N ASN A 103 -3.24 14.55 4.91
CA ASN A 103 -4.65 14.51 4.54
C ASN A 103 -5.52 14.25 5.77
N THR A 104 -6.44 15.17 6.06
CA THR A 104 -7.27 15.13 7.27
C THR A 104 -8.20 13.92 7.33
N LYS A 105 -8.54 13.32 6.18
CA LYS A 105 -9.35 12.09 6.10
C LYS A 105 -8.56 10.82 6.47
N LEU A 106 -7.23 10.86 6.37
CA LEU A 106 -6.34 9.73 6.63
C LEU A 106 -5.59 9.82 7.96
N LYS A 107 -5.59 10.99 8.61
CA LYS A 107 -4.85 11.22 9.87
C LYS A 107 -5.14 10.18 10.97
N GLY A 108 -6.33 9.59 10.98
CA GLY A 108 -6.74 8.57 11.93
C GLY A 108 -6.00 7.23 11.78
N LEU A 109 -5.26 7.03 10.69
CA LEU A 109 -4.40 5.87 10.50
C LEU A 109 -3.00 6.05 11.11
N ASN A 110 -2.50 7.27 11.24
CA ASN A 110 -1.11 7.53 11.66
C ASN A 110 -0.80 6.88 13.02
N GLY A 111 0.22 6.02 13.05
CA GLY A 111 0.66 5.32 14.27
C GLY A 111 -0.24 4.18 14.73
N THR A 112 -1.23 3.78 13.92
CA THR A 112 -2.18 2.71 14.29
C THR A 112 -1.76 1.35 13.74
N LYS A 113 -2.42 0.31 14.24
CA LYS A 113 -2.25 -1.07 13.78
C LYS A 113 -3.62 -1.65 13.46
N ALA A 114 -3.71 -2.40 12.37
CA ALA A 114 -4.89 -3.20 12.06
C ALA A 114 -4.53 -4.68 11.92
N ILE A 115 -5.47 -5.52 12.33
CA ILE A 115 -5.41 -6.98 12.19
C ILE A 115 -6.46 -7.40 11.18
N LYS A 116 -6.09 -8.33 10.31
CA LYS A 116 -6.96 -8.87 9.29
C LYS A 116 -8.16 -9.58 9.94
N GLN A 117 -9.35 -9.32 9.42
CA GLN A 117 -10.60 -9.99 9.82
C GLN A 117 -10.72 -11.39 9.21
#